data_AF-F4ZZ49-F1
#
_entry.id   AF-F4ZZ49-F1
#
_cell.length_a   1.000
_cell.length_b   1.000
_cell.length_c   1.000
_cell.angle_alpha   90.00
_cell.angle_beta   90.00
_cell.angle_gamma   90.00
#
_symmetry.space_group_name_H-M   'P 1'
#
loop_
_entity.id
_entity.type
_entity.pdbx_description
1 polymer ?
#
loop_
_entity_poly.entity_id
_entity_poly.type
_entity_poly.pdbx_seq_one_letter_code
_entity_poly.pdbx_strand_id
1 'polypeptide(L)'
;MKKTKKTILLSLTLASSLLHAEDNGVFLSVGYQIGEAVQKVKNADKVQKLSDAYENLNKILANHDHSNPEAINTNSATAINQAIGNLNANTQNLIDKTDNSPAYQATLLALKSTVGLWNSIAYAVICGGYTDKPNHNITETFYNQPGQNSNSITCGSNGLGTLPAGKNSHLSIEQFATLNKAYQIIQAALKQGLPALSDTKKTVEVTIKTATNAQNINVNNNNNNAADATIETKNTYINDAQNLLTQAQTIINTLQDNCPMLKGKSSSGTNGANTPSWQTSANQNSCSVFGTEFSAISDMISNAQNIVQETQQLNTTPLKSIAQPHNFNLNSPNSVALAQSMLKNAQSQAAVLKLANQVGNDFNRISTGVLKNYIEECNANASSESVSNNTWGKGCAGVKQTLTSLESSNASFSSQTPQINQAETIANTIVQELGHNPFKRVGIISSQTNNGAMNGLGVQVGYKQFFGEKKRWGLRYYGFFDYNHAYIKSSFFNSASDVWTYGVGSDLLFNFINDKNTNFLGKNNQISFGLFGGIALAGTSWLNSQFVNLKTISNVYSAKVNTANFQFLFNLGLRTNLARPKKKDSHHAAQHGMELGVKIPTINTNYYSFLDTKLEYRRLYSVYLNYVFAY
;
A
#
# COMPACT_ATOMS: atom_id res chain seq x y z
N MET A 1 -99.24 -25.46 80.74
CA MET A 1 -99.20 -26.38 79.57
C MET A 1 -99.97 -25.77 78.41
N LYS A 2 -99.30 -25.40 77.31
CA LYS A 2 -99.63 -25.72 75.90
C LYS A 2 -99.00 -24.71 74.93
N LYS A 3 -98.37 -25.28 73.90
CA LYS A 3 -97.78 -24.67 72.69
C LYS A 3 -98.75 -23.72 71.99
N THR A 4 -98.25 -22.62 71.38
CA THR A 4 -98.21 -22.46 69.91
C THR A 4 -97.39 -21.25 69.42
N LYS A 5 -96.75 -21.47 68.27
CA LYS A 5 -95.89 -20.64 67.41
C LYS A 5 -96.50 -19.35 66.84
N LYS A 6 -95.57 -18.51 66.32
CA LYS A 6 -95.69 -17.43 65.29
C LYS A 6 -96.28 -16.11 65.79
N THR A 7 -95.91 -14.92 65.34
CA THR A 7 -94.84 -14.30 64.54
C THR A 7 -95.15 -12.80 64.62
N ILE A 8 -94.14 -11.93 64.49
CA ILE A 8 -94.14 -10.58 63.87
C ILE A 8 -93.31 -9.61 64.72
N LEU A 9 -92.04 -9.49 64.34
CA LEU A 9 -91.36 -8.21 64.14
C LEU A 9 -90.12 -8.49 63.27
N LEU A 10 -90.13 -8.02 62.02
CA LEU A 10 -88.93 -7.99 61.19
C LEU A 10 -88.88 -6.67 60.44
N SER A 11 -88.08 -5.76 60.98
CA SER A 11 -87.48 -4.63 60.27
C SER A 11 -85.98 -4.87 60.18
N LEU A 12 -85.39 -4.30 59.12
CA LEU A 12 -83.97 -3.99 58.90
C LEU A 12 -83.06 -5.03 58.22
N THR A 13 -82.35 -4.47 57.23
CA THR A 13 -81.14 -4.95 56.53
C THR A 13 -81.32 -5.89 55.35
N LEU A 14 -81.53 -5.33 54.15
CA LEU A 14 -81.00 -5.90 52.91
C LEU A 14 -80.89 -4.83 51.81
N ALA A 15 -79.72 -4.19 51.71
CA ALA A 15 -79.13 -3.62 50.48
C ALA A 15 -77.88 -2.77 50.80
N SER A 16 -76.95 -3.30 51.61
CA SER A 16 -75.55 -2.86 51.54
C SER A 16 -74.88 -3.69 50.45
N SER A 17 -74.95 -3.19 49.21
CA SER A 17 -74.15 -3.64 48.09
C SER A 17 -72.67 -3.74 48.49
N LEU A 18 -72.07 -4.92 48.35
CA LEU A 18 -70.63 -5.13 48.34
C LEU A 18 -70.03 -4.34 47.16
N LEU A 19 -69.77 -3.04 47.36
CA LEU A 19 -68.96 -2.25 46.42
C LEU A 19 -67.50 -2.43 46.82
N HIS A 20 -66.73 -3.07 45.95
CA HIS A 20 -65.29 -2.89 45.95
C HIS A 20 -64.95 -1.68 45.09
N ALA A 21 -63.87 -0.97 45.46
CA ALA A 21 -63.35 0.16 44.68
C ALA A 21 -62.94 -0.23 43.25
N GLU A 22 -62.90 -1.53 42.96
CA GLU A 22 -62.55 -2.03 41.66
C GLU A 22 -63.47 -3.16 41.18
N ASP A 23 -64.05 -2.95 40.01
CA ASP A 23 -64.89 -3.89 39.28
C ASP A 23 -64.17 -4.39 38.02
N ASN A 24 -64.61 -5.56 37.54
CA ASN A 24 -64.20 -6.05 36.22
C ASN A 24 -64.75 -5.10 35.17
N GLY A 25 -63.99 -4.85 34.12
CA GLY A 25 -64.44 -3.90 33.11
C GLY A 25 -63.40 -3.61 32.05
N VAL A 26 -63.84 -2.87 31.05
CA VAL A 26 -62.97 -2.34 30.01
C VAL A 26 -62.28 -1.11 30.59
N PHE A 27 -61.00 -0.97 30.28
CA PHE A 27 -60.24 0.21 30.66
C PHE A 27 -59.57 0.84 29.45
N LEU A 28 -59.47 2.17 29.52
CA LEU A 28 -58.69 3.00 28.64
C LEU A 28 -57.69 3.77 29.49
N SER A 29 -56.44 3.81 29.06
CA SER A 29 -55.35 4.48 29.77
C SER A 29 -54.60 5.37 28.81
N VAL A 30 -54.32 6.60 29.22
CA VAL A 30 -53.52 7.56 28.47
C VAL A 30 -52.48 8.18 29.40
N GLY A 31 -51.27 8.36 28.92
CA GLY A 31 -50.23 8.90 29.78
C GLY A 31 -48.98 9.37 29.07
N TYR A 32 -48.11 9.96 29.88
CA TYR A 32 -46.83 10.48 29.45
C TYR A 32 -45.72 9.55 29.92
N GLN A 33 -44.72 9.35 29.05
CA GLN A 33 -43.58 8.48 29.29
C GLN A 33 -42.28 9.23 29.09
N ILE A 34 -41.32 8.96 29.97
CA ILE A 34 -39.94 9.40 29.88
C ILE A 34 -39.03 8.19 29.84
N GLY A 35 -37.89 8.28 29.16
CA GLY A 35 -36.94 7.17 29.10
C GLY A 35 -35.59 7.61 28.59
N GLU A 36 -34.70 6.65 28.46
CA GLU A 36 -33.35 6.86 27.95
C GLU A 36 -33.11 5.95 26.72
N ALA A 37 -32.60 6.56 25.65
CA ALA A 37 -32.11 5.86 24.47
C ALA A 37 -30.59 5.94 24.42
N VAL A 38 -29.96 4.84 24.03
CA VAL A 38 -28.53 4.74 23.77
C VAL A 38 -28.33 4.41 22.29
N GLN A 39 -27.47 5.17 21.64
CA GLN A 39 -26.96 4.90 20.31
C GLN A 39 -25.53 4.37 20.44
N LYS A 40 -25.26 3.16 19.92
CA LYS A 40 -23.92 2.56 19.86
C LYS A 40 -23.48 2.40 18.41
N VAL A 41 -22.30 2.94 18.10
CA VAL A 41 -21.60 2.70 16.84
C VAL A 41 -20.50 1.68 17.11
N LYS A 42 -20.61 0.46 16.57
CA LYS A 42 -19.55 -0.55 16.64
C LYS A 42 -18.75 -0.55 15.34
N ASN A 43 -17.45 -0.33 15.46
CA ASN A 43 -16.52 -0.35 14.33
C ASN A 43 -15.99 -1.77 14.08
N ALA A 44 -15.86 -2.18 12.82
CA ALA A 44 -15.29 -3.48 12.45
C ALA A 44 -13.77 -3.38 12.26
N ASP A 45 -13.04 -4.49 12.43
CA ASP A 45 -11.56 -4.56 12.32
C ASP A 45 -11.00 -3.90 11.06
N LYS A 46 -11.72 -3.96 9.93
CA LYS A 46 -11.30 -3.32 8.67
C LYS A 46 -11.29 -1.79 8.74
N VAL A 47 -12.26 -1.20 9.45
CA VAL A 47 -12.35 0.26 9.62
C VAL A 47 -11.41 0.72 10.72
N GLN A 48 -11.15 -0.12 11.74
CA GLN A 48 -10.10 0.14 12.72
C GLN A 48 -8.72 0.15 12.04
N LYS A 49 -8.39 -0.83 11.21
CA LYS A 49 -7.14 -0.83 10.43
C LYS A 49 -6.99 0.41 9.56
N LEU A 50 -8.06 0.81 8.89
CA LEU A 50 -8.06 2.05 8.12
C LEU A 50 -7.82 3.28 9.01
N SER A 51 -8.48 3.37 10.17
CA SER A 51 -8.27 4.43 11.16
C SER A 51 -6.82 4.47 11.65
N ASP A 52 -6.26 3.33 12.00
CA ASP A 52 -4.88 3.19 12.48
C ASP A 52 -3.89 3.58 11.37
N ALA A 53 -4.19 3.22 10.10
CA ALA A 53 -3.40 3.62 8.94
C ALA A 53 -3.42 5.14 8.72
N TYR A 54 -4.58 5.79 8.88
CA TYR A 54 -4.65 7.26 8.86
C TYR A 54 -3.89 7.89 10.01
N GLU A 55 -3.98 7.33 11.22
CA GLU A 55 -3.24 7.85 12.37
C GLU A 55 -1.73 7.70 12.18
N ASN A 56 -1.29 6.57 11.62
CA ASN A 56 0.11 6.33 11.28
C ASN A 56 0.60 7.26 10.17
N LEU A 57 -0.18 7.41 9.10
CA LEU A 57 0.09 8.39 8.04
C LEU A 57 0.17 9.80 8.62
N ASN A 58 -0.77 10.15 9.51
CA ASN A 58 -0.77 11.44 10.18
C ASN A 58 0.45 11.61 11.09
N LYS A 59 0.93 10.58 11.79
CA LYS A 59 2.19 10.63 12.56
C LYS A 59 3.41 10.83 11.66
N ILE A 60 3.45 10.14 10.52
CA ILE A 60 4.52 10.28 9.52
C ILE A 60 4.54 11.70 8.92
N LEU A 61 3.37 12.30 8.70
CA LEU A 61 3.21 13.65 8.16
C LEU A 61 3.35 14.75 9.24
N ALA A 62 2.95 14.48 10.49
CA ALA A 62 2.96 15.41 11.62
C ALA A 62 4.30 15.49 12.37
N ASN A 63 5.28 14.64 12.05
CA ASN A 63 6.68 14.91 12.38
C ASN A 63 7.22 16.21 11.71
N HIS A 64 6.36 16.98 11.04
CA HIS A 64 6.56 18.33 10.51
C HIS A 64 5.54 19.37 11.04
N ASP A 65 5.15 19.24 12.31
CA ASP A 65 4.59 20.29 13.19
C ASP A 65 3.14 20.05 13.67
N HIS A 66 2.93 20.30 14.96
CA HIS A 66 1.72 19.98 15.73
C HIS A 66 0.68 21.09 15.60
N SER A 67 -0.43 20.88 14.88
CA SER A 67 -1.78 21.37 15.28
C SER A 67 -2.87 21.16 14.20
N ASN A 68 -4.08 20.84 14.67
CA ASN A 68 -5.43 21.01 14.06
C ASN A 68 -5.83 20.21 12.78
N PRO A 69 -7.03 19.59 12.70
CA PRO A 69 -7.49 18.78 11.55
C PRO A 69 -7.63 19.50 10.20
N GLU A 70 -7.90 20.81 10.18
CA GLU A 70 -7.93 21.61 8.93
C GLU A 70 -6.53 21.98 8.42
N ALA A 71 -5.52 21.96 9.29
CA ALA A 71 -4.11 22.12 8.90
C ALA A 71 -3.52 20.80 8.35
N ILE A 72 -4.16 19.65 8.57
CA ILE A 72 -3.71 18.34 8.08
C ILE A 72 -3.64 18.31 6.56
N ASN A 73 -4.61 18.88 5.81
CA ASN A 73 -4.55 18.86 4.34
C ASN A 73 -3.40 19.72 3.77
N THR A 74 -3.15 20.87 4.39
CA THR A 74 -2.07 21.78 3.98
C THR A 74 -0.70 21.20 4.35
N ASN A 75 -0.57 20.58 5.53
CA ASN A 75 0.66 19.93 6.01
C ASN A 75 0.97 18.59 5.30
N SER A 76 -0.08 17.86 4.88
CA SER A 76 0.08 16.63 4.11
C SER A 76 0.57 16.91 2.69
N ALA A 77 -0.02 17.92 2.04
CA ALA A 77 0.38 18.31 0.69
C ALA A 77 1.81 18.90 0.65
N THR A 78 2.23 19.63 1.69
CA THR A 78 3.62 20.11 1.81
C THR A 78 4.61 18.96 2.00
N ALA A 79 4.33 18.00 2.89
CA ALA A 79 5.18 16.82 3.09
C ALA A 79 5.26 15.94 1.82
N ILE A 80 4.14 15.74 1.12
CA ILE A 80 4.13 15.03 -0.18
C ILE A 80 4.93 15.82 -1.22
N ASN A 81 4.78 17.14 -1.30
CA ASN A 81 5.56 17.97 -2.23
C ASN A 81 7.06 17.97 -1.90
N GLN A 82 7.44 17.92 -0.62
CA GLN A 82 8.84 17.75 -0.20
C GLN A 82 9.38 16.39 -0.61
N ALA A 83 8.62 15.31 -0.40
CA ALA A 83 8.99 13.97 -0.86
C ALA A 83 9.14 13.91 -2.39
N ILE A 84 8.21 14.51 -3.13
CA ILE A 84 8.29 14.67 -4.59
C ILE A 84 9.54 15.46 -5.00
N GLY A 85 9.82 16.58 -4.32
CA GLY A 85 11.01 17.40 -4.56
C GLY A 85 12.31 16.60 -4.36
N ASN A 86 12.39 15.85 -3.27
CA ASN A 86 13.52 14.97 -2.98
C ASN A 86 13.68 13.87 -4.03
N LEU A 87 12.59 13.19 -4.43
CA LEU A 87 12.62 12.16 -5.46
C LEU A 87 13.03 12.73 -6.83
N ASN A 88 12.51 13.89 -7.22
CA ASN A 88 12.90 14.54 -8.48
C ASN A 88 14.37 14.99 -8.45
N ALA A 89 14.85 15.57 -7.34
CA ALA A 89 16.24 15.97 -7.19
C ALA A 89 17.19 14.76 -7.22
N ASN A 90 16.82 13.65 -6.58
CA ASN A 90 17.57 12.40 -6.66
C ASN A 90 17.60 11.84 -8.08
N THR A 91 16.46 11.89 -8.79
CA THR A 91 16.39 11.45 -10.19
C THR A 91 17.35 12.27 -11.06
N GLN A 92 17.33 13.61 -10.95
CA GLN A 92 18.28 14.48 -11.66
C GLN A 92 19.73 14.17 -11.30
N ASN A 93 20.03 13.93 -10.02
CA ASN A 93 21.37 13.52 -9.60
C ASN A 93 21.80 12.19 -10.23
N LEU A 94 20.89 11.23 -10.42
CA LEU A 94 21.19 9.95 -11.06
C LEU A 94 21.40 10.08 -12.58
N ILE A 95 20.63 10.92 -13.25
CA ILE A 95 20.58 10.92 -14.73
C ILE A 95 21.36 12.05 -15.40
N ASP A 96 21.45 13.23 -14.77
CA ASP A 96 22.04 14.43 -15.38
C ASP A 96 23.47 14.71 -14.90
N LYS A 97 23.86 14.17 -13.74
CA LYS A 97 25.23 14.33 -13.20
C LYS A 97 26.12 13.15 -13.55
N THR A 98 27.41 13.43 -13.69
CA THR A 98 28.46 12.42 -13.94
C THR A 98 29.23 12.08 -12.66
N ASP A 99 29.73 13.09 -11.96
CA ASP A 99 30.75 12.87 -10.91
C ASP A 99 30.19 12.26 -9.62
N ASN A 100 28.95 12.61 -9.27
CA ASN A 100 28.26 12.16 -8.06
C ASN A 100 27.07 11.22 -8.35
N SER A 101 26.97 10.70 -9.58
CA SER A 101 25.91 9.77 -9.94
C SER A 101 26.40 8.33 -9.81
N PRO A 102 25.86 7.53 -8.87
CA PRO A 102 26.20 6.12 -8.79
C PRO A 102 25.79 5.35 -10.06
N ALA A 103 24.71 5.77 -10.73
CA ALA A 103 24.27 5.17 -11.99
C ALA A 103 25.29 5.39 -13.13
N TYR A 104 25.82 6.60 -13.24
CA TYR A 104 26.87 6.94 -14.20
C TYR A 104 28.17 6.23 -13.90
N GLN A 105 28.64 6.29 -12.65
CA GLN A 105 29.90 5.67 -12.27
C GLN A 105 29.87 4.14 -12.44
N ALA A 106 28.74 3.48 -12.13
CA ALA A 106 28.57 2.04 -12.36
C ALA A 106 28.61 1.70 -13.86
N THR A 107 27.91 2.47 -14.68
CA THR A 107 27.93 2.31 -16.15
C THR A 107 29.34 2.49 -16.71
N LEU A 108 30.02 3.57 -16.30
CA LEU A 108 31.38 3.87 -16.73
C LEU A 108 32.36 2.77 -16.27
N LEU A 109 32.19 2.23 -15.06
CA LEU A 109 33.01 1.15 -14.53
C LEU A 109 32.87 -0.13 -15.35
N ALA A 110 31.65 -0.50 -15.78
CA ALA A 110 31.44 -1.65 -16.65
C ALA A 110 32.13 -1.49 -18.01
N LEU A 111 32.01 -0.32 -18.63
CA LEU A 111 32.67 0.00 -19.91
C LEU A 111 34.20 -0.04 -19.78
N LYS A 112 34.76 0.65 -18.77
CA LYS A 112 36.20 0.69 -18.52
C LYS A 112 36.76 -0.67 -18.15
N SER A 113 36.02 -1.49 -17.39
CA SER A 113 36.43 -2.86 -17.07
C SER A 113 36.46 -3.74 -18.30
N THR A 114 35.52 -3.57 -19.24
CA THR A 114 35.52 -4.32 -20.51
C THR A 114 36.72 -3.95 -21.38
N VAL A 115 37.03 -2.66 -21.49
CA VAL A 115 38.24 -2.17 -22.17
C VAL A 115 39.50 -2.69 -21.48
N GLY A 116 39.54 -2.61 -20.15
CA GLY A 116 40.67 -3.04 -19.33
C GLY A 116 40.93 -4.54 -19.45
N LEU A 117 39.88 -5.36 -19.50
CA LEU A 117 39.97 -6.78 -19.80
C LEU A 117 40.64 -7.00 -21.15
N TRP A 118 40.13 -6.38 -22.20
CA TRP A 118 40.68 -6.54 -23.55
C TRP A 118 42.14 -6.10 -23.62
N ASN A 119 42.48 -4.92 -23.09
CA ASN A 119 43.86 -4.44 -23.03
C ASN A 119 44.82 -5.42 -22.31
N SER A 120 44.31 -6.09 -21.28
CA SER A 120 45.09 -7.05 -20.49
C SER A 120 45.36 -8.36 -21.23
N ILE A 121 44.44 -8.82 -22.09
CA ILE A 121 44.50 -10.17 -22.68
C ILE A 121 44.69 -10.21 -24.22
N ALA A 122 44.38 -9.13 -24.94
CA ALA A 122 44.24 -9.14 -26.41
C ALA A 122 45.49 -9.65 -27.14
N TYR A 123 46.68 -9.24 -26.69
CA TYR A 123 47.95 -9.63 -27.32
C TYR A 123 48.15 -11.15 -27.38
N ALA A 124 47.59 -11.87 -26.40
CA ALA A 124 47.71 -13.31 -26.26
C ALA A 124 46.57 -14.07 -26.93
N VAL A 125 45.44 -13.43 -27.26
CA VAL A 125 44.33 -14.11 -27.95
C VAL A 125 44.79 -14.56 -29.33
N ILE A 126 44.51 -15.83 -29.68
CA ILE A 126 44.83 -16.37 -31.00
C ILE A 126 43.64 -16.19 -31.94
N CYS A 127 43.90 -15.62 -33.11
CA CYS A 127 42.89 -15.30 -34.12
C CYS A 127 43.38 -15.58 -35.55
N GLY A 128 42.42 -15.77 -36.45
CA GLY A 128 42.61 -16.01 -37.87
C GLY A 128 42.54 -17.46 -38.31
N GLY A 129 41.80 -18.31 -37.58
CA GLY A 129 41.44 -19.64 -38.08
C GLY A 129 40.47 -19.56 -39.26
N TYR A 130 40.48 -20.56 -40.14
CA TYR A 130 39.59 -20.60 -41.30
C TYR A 130 38.16 -21.01 -40.92
N THR A 131 37.16 -20.49 -41.63
CA THR A 131 35.74 -20.86 -41.48
C THR A 131 35.23 -21.72 -42.63
N ASP A 132 35.84 -21.62 -43.82
CA ASP A 132 35.48 -22.35 -45.03
C ASP A 132 36.54 -23.39 -45.41
N LYS A 133 37.76 -22.96 -45.72
CA LYS A 133 38.87 -23.82 -46.14
C LYS A 133 40.22 -23.29 -45.62
N PRO A 134 41.19 -24.18 -45.36
CA PRO A 134 42.53 -23.77 -44.94
C PRO A 134 43.16 -22.76 -45.89
N ASN A 135 43.66 -21.66 -45.35
CA ASN A 135 44.32 -20.61 -46.12
C ASN A 135 45.56 -20.10 -45.39
N HIS A 136 46.73 -20.20 -46.02
CA HIS A 136 48.01 -19.79 -45.45
C HIS A 136 48.44 -18.37 -45.87
N ASN A 137 47.70 -17.73 -46.77
CA ASN A 137 48.13 -16.51 -47.46
C ASN A 137 47.40 -15.24 -47.03
N ILE A 138 46.29 -15.34 -46.28
CA ILE A 138 45.53 -14.17 -45.85
C ILE A 138 45.81 -13.86 -44.40
N THR A 139 46.37 -12.67 -44.15
CA THR A 139 46.48 -12.10 -42.80
C THR A 139 45.71 -10.80 -42.72
N GLU A 140 45.11 -10.53 -41.57
CA GLU A 140 44.40 -9.26 -41.32
C GLU A 140 45.01 -8.58 -40.11
N THR A 141 45.49 -7.36 -40.31
CA THR A 141 46.06 -6.50 -39.28
C THR A 141 45.04 -5.46 -38.87
N PHE A 142 44.68 -5.46 -37.58
CA PHE A 142 43.79 -4.50 -36.96
C PHE A 142 44.62 -3.46 -36.21
N TYR A 143 44.51 -2.19 -36.60
CA TYR A 143 45.24 -1.09 -35.97
C TYR A 143 44.53 -0.57 -34.72
N ASN A 144 45.26 0.21 -33.91
CA ASN A 144 44.81 0.72 -32.61
C ASN A 144 44.35 -0.40 -31.67
N GLN A 145 45.11 -1.49 -31.63
CA GLN A 145 44.86 -2.69 -30.83
C GLN A 145 46.06 -2.97 -29.91
N PRO A 146 45.86 -3.45 -28.66
CA PRO A 146 46.94 -3.62 -27.69
C PRO A 146 47.72 -4.91 -27.96
N GLY A 147 48.51 -4.90 -29.04
CA GLY A 147 49.39 -5.98 -29.44
C GLY A 147 50.68 -6.00 -28.62
N GLN A 148 51.37 -7.15 -28.64
CA GLN A 148 52.64 -7.29 -27.93
C GLN A 148 53.67 -6.33 -28.54
N ASN A 149 54.13 -5.36 -27.76
CA ASN A 149 55.06 -4.30 -28.18
C ASN A 149 54.63 -3.55 -29.45
N SER A 150 53.33 -3.48 -29.72
CA SER A 150 52.77 -2.88 -30.94
C SER A 150 51.39 -2.29 -30.66
N ASN A 151 50.94 -1.40 -31.54
CA ASN A 151 49.59 -0.81 -31.51
C ASN A 151 48.66 -1.47 -32.56
N SER A 152 48.94 -2.72 -32.92
CA SER A 152 48.16 -3.49 -33.88
C SER A 152 48.19 -4.98 -33.54
N ILE A 153 47.14 -5.72 -33.92
CA ILE A 153 47.08 -7.18 -33.81
C ILE A 153 46.88 -7.77 -35.20
N THR A 154 47.70 -8.76 -35.56
CA THR A 154 47.62 -9.46 -36.86
C THR A 154 47.09 -10.88 -36.68
N CYS A 155 45.92 -11.15 -37.25
CA CYS A 155 45.26 -12.45 -37.27
C CYS A 155 45.69 -13.28 -38.50
N GLY A 156 45.79 -14.60 -38.34
CA GLY A 156 46.13 -15.55 -39.41
C GLY A 156 47.64 -15.75 -39.64
N SER A 157 48.47 -15.00 -38.93
CA SER A 157 49.93 -15.11 -38.98
C SER A 157 50.45 -16.47 -38.49
N ASN A 158 51.69 -16.82 -38.84
CA ASN A 158 52.40 -18.04 -38.37
C ASN A 158 51.66 -19.37 -38.68
N GLY A 159 50.98 -19.45 -39.82
CA GLY A 159 50.27 -20.66 -40.24
C GLY A 159 48.94 -20.90 -39.51
N LEU A 160 48.47 -19.98 -38.67
CA LEU A 160 47.20 -20.12 -37.95
C LEU A 160 45.99 -20.21 -38.89
N GLY A 161 46.07 -19.64 -40.10
CA GLY A 161 45.03 -19.77 -41.13
C GLY A 161 44.85 -21.18 -41.71
N THR A 162 45.73 -22.13 -41.38
CA THR A 162 45.53 -23.55 -41.72
C THR A 162 44.78 -24.33 -40.64
N LEU A 163 44.47 -23.71 -39.50
CA LEU A 163 43.70 -24.31 -38.41
C LEU A 163 42.26 -23.79 -38.43
N PRO A 164 41.26 -24.63 -38.15
CA PRO A 164 39.87 -24.19 -38.14
C PRO A 164 39.64 -23.19 -37.01
N ALA A 165 38.84 -22.15 -37.30
CA ALA A 165 38.23 -21.34 -36.26
C ALA A 165 37.12 -22.12 -35.56
N GLY A 166 36.89 -21.84 -34.29
CA GLY A 166 35.83 -22.50 -33.54
C GLY A 166 35.99 -22.41 -32.03
N LYS A 167 34.99 -22.92 -31.33
CA LYS A 167 34.96 -22.92 -29.87
C LYS A 167 36.17 -23.67 -29.30
N ASN A 168 36.82 -23.10 -28.29
CA ASN A 168 38.04 -23.63 -27.66
C ASN A 168 39.26 -23.70 -28.60
N SER A 169 39.23 -22.97 -29.73
CA SER A 169 40.30 -22.94 -30.72
C SER A 169 40.69 -21.49 -31.04
N HIS A 170 40.53 -21.05 -32.28
CA HIS A 170 40.89 -19.70 -32.72
C HIS A 170 39.64 -18.88 -33.01
N LEU A 171 39.69 -17.58 -32.75
CA LEU A 171 38.70 -16.66 -33.33
C LEU A 171 38.88 -16.62 -34.85
N SER A 172 37.77 -16.58 -35.58
CA SER A 172 37.81 -16.22 -37.00
C SER A 172 38.17 -14.74 -37.17
N ILE A 173 38.59 -14.36 -38.38
CA ILE A 173 38.83 -12.96 -38.73
C ILE A 173 37.57 -12.12 -38.55
N GLU A 174 36.40 -12.65 -38.91
CA GLU A 174 35.10 -11.96 -38.78
C GLU A 174 34.72 -11.71 -37.32
N GLN A 175 34.91 -12.71 -36.45
CA GLN A 175 34.69 -12.56 -35.01
C GLN A 175 35.64 -11.51 -34.42
N PHE A 176 36.92 -11.53 -34.80
CA PHE A 176 37.88 -10.54 -34.35
C PHE A 176 37.55 -9.13 -34.88
N ALA A 177 37.10 -9.02 -36.14
CA ALA A 177 36.69 -7.74 -36.73
C ALA A 177 35.48 -7.14 -36.00
N THR A 178 34.52 -7.97 -35.62
CA THR A 178 33.35 -7.59 -34.81
C THR A 178 33.77 -7.08 -33.44
N LEU A 179 34.65 -7.81 -32.76
CA LEU A 179 35.22 -7.41 -31.46
C LEU A 179 36.01 -6.09 -31.59
N ASN A 180 36.88 -5.98 -32.59
CA ASN A 180 37.65 -4.78 -32.88
C ASN A 180 36.74 -3.57 -33.10
N LYS A 181 35.69 -3.70 -33.90
CA LYS A 181 34.73 -2.62 -34.14
C LYS A 181 34.10 -2.13 -32.83
N ALA A 182 33.60 -3.05 -32.00
CA ALA A 182 33.02 -2.71 -30.70
C ALA A 182 34.04 -2.01 -29.79
N TYR A 183 35.28 -2.51 -29.75
CA TYR A 183 36.37 -1.93 -28.96
C TYR A 183 36.71 -0.50 -29.42
N GLN A 184 36.86 -0.26 -30.73
CA GLN A 184 37.16 1.08 -31.26
C GLN A 184 36.05 2.09 -30.93
N ILE A 185 34.79 1.67 -31.00
CA ILE A 185 33.64 2.54 -30.66
C ILE A 185 33.70 2.95 -29.18
N ILE A 186 33.90 1.99 -28.27
CA ILE A 186 33.99 2.29 -26.83
C ILE A 186 35.19 3.18 -26.54
N GLN A 187 36.35 2.89 -27.12
CA GLN A 187 37.57 3.68 -26.89
C GLN A 187 37.41 5.15 -27.35
N ALA A 188 36.85 5.35 -28.54
CA ALA A 188 36.58 6.70 -29.04
C ALA A 188 35.57 7.45 -28.15
N ALA A 189 34.51 6.77 -27.72
CA ALA A 189 33.51 7.34 -26.82
C ALA A 189 34.08 7.69 -25.44
N LEU A 190 34.88 6.81 -24.84
CA LEU A 190 35.53 7.05 -23.55
C LEU A 190 36.55 8.20 -23.63
N LYS A 191 37.24 8.35 -24.76
CA LYS A 191 38.13 9.49 -25.02
C LYS A 191 37.37 10.81 -25.13
N GLN A 192 36.20 10.80 -25.76
CA GLN A 192 35.31 11.97 -25.82
C GLN A 192 34.64 12.26 -24.46
N GLY A 193 34.49 11.21 -23.64
CA GLY A 193 33.69 11.21 -22.41
C GLY A 193 32.31 10.62 -22.67
N LEU A 194 31.89 9.70 -21.79
CA LEU A 194 30.50 9.24 -21.74
C LEU A 194 29.63 10.42 -21.27
N PRO A 195 28.55 10.79 -21.99
CA PRO A 195 27.67 11.85 -21.53
C PRO A 195 26.78 11.37 -20.37
N ALA A 196 26.03 12.30 -19.77
CA ALA A 196 25.04 11.97 -18.74
C ALA A 196 23.99 10.97 -19.28
N LEU A 197 23.40 10.14 -18.41
CA LEU A 197 22.46 9.09 -18.84
C LEU A 197 21.19 9.64 -19.51
N SER A 198 20.84 10.90 -19.25
CA SER A 198 19.73 11.59 -19.93
C SER A 198 20.04 11.99 -21.37
N ASP A 199 21.32 12.10 -21.77
CA ASP A 199 21.73 12.44 -23.13
C ASP A 199 21.87 11.18 -24.00
N THR A 200 20.94 11.03 -24.93
CA THR A 200 20.86 9.93 -25.91
C THR A 200 21.17 10.36 -27.33
N LYS A 201 21.61 11.62 -27.52
CA LYS A 201 21.79 12.24 -28.85
C LYS A 201 23.24 12.50 -29.20
N LYS A 202 24.14 12.50 -28.20
CA LYS A 202 25.57 12.67 -28.42
C LYS A 202 26.07 11.63 -29.44
N THR A 203 26.93 12.07 -30.34
CA THR A 203 27.59 11.21 -31.31
C THR A 203 29.10 11.30 -31.19
N VAL A 204 29.76 10.22 -31.60
CA VAL A 204 31.21 10.11 -31.69
C VAL A 204 31.60 9.61 -33.07
N GLU A 205 32.66 10.21 -33.60
CA GLU A 205 33.26 9.80 -34.86
C GLU A 205 34.33 8.76 -34.59
N VAL A 206 34.26 7.62 -35.29
CA VAL A 206 35.15 6.47 -35.07
C VAL A 206 35.81 6.09 -36.38
N THR A 207 37.14 6.11 -36.37
CA THR A 207 37.97 5.64 -37.47
C THR A 207 38.46 4.23 -37.16
N ILE A 208 38.15 3.28 -38.05
CA ILE A 208 38.61 1.89 -37.96
C ILE A 208 39.53 1.62 -39.15
N LYS A 209 40.77 1.27 -38.86
CA LYS A 209 41.79 0.96 -39.86
C LYS A 209 42.18 -0.51 -39.79
N THR A 210 42.16 -1.19 -40.93
CA THR A 210 42.59 -2.59 -41.09
C THR A 210 43.44 -2.74 -42.34
N ALA A 211 44.27 -3.79 -42.40
CA ALA A 211 45.08 -4.09 -43.58
C ALA A 211 45.17 -5.59 -43.84
N THR A 212 45.06 -5.98 -45.10
CA THR A 212 45.17 -7.36 -45.56
C THR A 212 46.59 -7.64 -46.07
N ASN A 213 47.14 -8.80 -45.73
CA ASN A 213 48.45 -9.30 -46.15
C ASN A 213 49.65 -8.41 -45.76
N ALA A 214 49.54 -7.64 -44.69
CA ALA A 214 50.66 -6.87 -44.16
C ALA A 214 51.72 -7.83 -43.55
N GLN A 215 52.71 -8.26 -44.32
CA GLN A 215 53.83 -9.03 -43.78
C GLN A 215 54.77 -8.15 -42.95
N ASN A 216 55.19 -8.66 -41.79
CA ASN A 216 56.30 -8.21 -40.92
C ASN A 216 56.91 -6.85 -41.26
N ILE A 217 56.41 -5.79 -40.61
CA ILE A 217 57.12 -4.50 -40.53
C ILE A 217 58.35 -4.72 -39.63
N ASN A 218 59.41 -5.30 -40.19
CA ASN A 218 60.74 -5.20 -39.60
C ASN A 218 61.41 -3.99 -40.27
N VAL A 219 61.59 -2.90 -39.53
CA VAL A 219 62.03 -1.58 -40.02
C VAL A 219 63.52 -1.58 -40.47
N ASN A 220 64.15 -2.73 -40.68
CA ASN A 220 65.54 -2.85 -41.11
C ASN A 220 65.70 -3.83 -42.28
N ASN A 221 65.10 -3.54 -43.42
CA ASN A 221 65.74 -3.77 -44.72
C ASN A 221 64.99 -3.02 -45.83
N ASN A 222 65.73 -2.49 -46.79
CA ASN A 222 65.31 -1.57 -47.87
C ASN A 222 64.33 -2.15 -48.92
N ASN A 223 63.33 -2.94 -48.54
CA ASN A 223 62.30 -3.41 -49.47
C ASN A 223 60.90 -3.05 -48.95
N ASN A 224 60.25 -2.13 -49.66
CA ASN A 224 58.88 -1.70 -49.42
C ASN A 224 57.89 -2.85 -49.68
N ASN A 225 57.58 -3.66 -48.68
CA ASN A 225 56.43 -4.57 -48.75
C ASN A 225 55.21 -3.85 -48.17
N ALA A 226 54.50 -3.12 -49.04
CA ALA A 226 53.22 -2.51 -48.72
C ALA A 226 52.17 -3.59 -48.38
N ALA A 227 51.25 -3.28 -47.46
CA ALA A 227 50.03 -4.08 -47.32
C ALA A 227 49.29 -4.14 -48.66
N ASP A 228 48.76 -5.31 -49.02
CA ASP A 228 48.08 -5.54 -50.31
C ASP A 228 46.79 -4.72 -50.42
N ALA A 229 46.10 -4.52 -49.28
CA ALA A 229 45.03 -3.54 -49.14
C ALA A 229 45.06 -2.93 -47.74
N THR A 230 44.88 -1.61 -47.62
CA THR A 230 44.60 -0.93 -46.36
C THR A 230 43.24 -0.27 -46.46
N ILE A 231 42.34 -0.60 -45.53
CA ILE A 231 40.98 -0.05 -45.48
C ILE A 231 40.88 0.84 -44.25
N GLU A 232 40.46 2.08 -44.47
CA GLU A 232 40.14 3.01 -43.40
C GLU A 232 38.67 3.41 -43.53
N THR A 233 37.87 3.03 -42.53
CA THR A 233 36.45 3.34 -42.50
C THR A 233 36.18 4.35 -41.39
N LYS A 234 35.47 5.42 -41.72
CA LYS A 234 35.17 6.51 -40.81
C LYS A 234 33.66 6.67 -40.71
N ASN A 235 33.10 6.36 -39.55
CA ASN A 235 31.65 6.36 -39.33
C ASN A 235 31.29 7.09 -38.02
N THR A 236 30.08 7.63 -37.97
CA THR A 236 29.51 8.26 -36.77
C THR A 236 28.64 7.25 -36.03
N TYR A 237 28.82 7.16 -34.72
CA TYR A 237 28.04 6.28 -33.83
C TYR A 237 27.42 7.10 -32.69
N ILE A 238 26.34 6.59 -32.11
CA ILE A 238 25.73 7.16 -30.91
C ILE A 238 26.65 6.92 -29.71
N ASN A 239 26.97 7.97 -28.96
CA ASN A 239 27.72 7.93 -27.71
C ASN A 239 26.72 8.05 -26.56
N ASP A 240 25.97 6.97 -26.29
CA ASP A 240 25.10 6.86 -25.13
C ASP A 240 25.41 5.57 -24.36
N ALA A 241 24.95 5.52 -23.11
CA ALA A 241 25.22 4.37 -22.24
C ALA A 241 24.70 3.04 -22.83
N GLN A 242 23.51 3.05 -23.42
CA GLN A 242 22.85 1.85 -23.94
C GLN A 242 23.63 1.24 -25.11
N ASN A 243 24.01 2.06 -26.10
CA ASN A 243 24.78 1.61 -27.25
C ASN A 243 26.16 1.11 -26.83
N LEU A 244 26.86 1.85 -25.95
CA LEU A 244 28.20 1.45 -25.51
C LEU A 244 28.20 0.17 -24.68
N LEU A 245 27.19 -0.04 -23.81
CA LEU A 245 27.02 -1.30 -23.09
C LEU A 245 26.72 -2.47 -24.03
N THR A 246 26.04 -2.22 -25.15
CA THR A 246 25.82 -3.22 -26.21
C THR A 246 27.12 -3.59 -26.91
N GLN A 247 27.99 -2.59 -27.18
CA GLN A 247 29.34 -2.85 -27.69
C GLN A 247 30.17 -3.65 -26.69
N ALA A 248 30.07 -3.31 -25.39
CA ALA A 248 30.78 -4.04 -24.34
C ALA A 248 30.30 -5.50 -24.24
N GLN A 249 28.99 -5.72 -24.32
CA GLN A 249 28.40 -7.06 -24.38
C GLN A 249 28.90 -7.86 -25.59
N THR A 250 29.07 -7.21 -26.74
CA THR A 250 29.59 -7.85 -27.95
C THR A 250 31.01 -8.38 -27.75
N ILE A 251 31.89 -7.59 -27.09
CA ILE A 251 33.26 -8.01 -26.77
C ILE A 251 33.23 -9.22 -25.84
N ILE A 252 32.48 -9.15 -24.74
CA ILE A 252 32.50 -10.22 -23.74
C ILE A 252 31.85 -11.51 -24.25
N ASN A 253 30.74 -11.44 -24.99
CA ASN A 253 30.10 -12.61 -25.58
C ASN A 253 31.01 -13.28 -26.60
N THR A 254 31.72 -12.50 -27.43
CA THR A 254 32.68 -13.05 -28.39
C THR A 254 33.74 -13.90 -27.68
N LEU A 255 34.19 -13.48 -26.50
CA LEU A 255 35.16 -14.23 -25.68
C LEU A 255 34.54 -15.45 -25.00
N GLN A 256 33.38 -15.30 -24.37
CA GLN A 256 32.71 -16.37 -23.60
C GLN A 256 32.14 -17.48 -24.49
N ASP A 257 31.58 -17.13 -25.64
CA ASP A 257 30.93 -18.11 -26.52
C ASP A 257 31.97 -18.96 -27.27
N ASN A 258 33.10 -18.34 -27.63
CA ASN A 258 34.14 -18.97 -28.44
C ASN A 258 35.32 -19.49 -27.61
N CYS A 259 35.57 -18.97 -26.42
CA CYS A 259 36.67 -19.40 -25.54
C CYS A 259 38.01 -19.57 -26.28
N PRO A 260 38.53 -18.54 -26.98
CA PRO A 260 39.71 -18.70 -27.81
C PRO A 260 40.93 -19.13 -26.98
N MET A 261 41.84 -19.86 -27.62
CA MET A 261 43.13 -20.20 -27.08
C MET A 261 44.00 -18.95 -26.94
N LEU A 262 44.80 -18.94 -25.89
CA LEU A 262 45.80 -17.93 -25.56
C LEU A 262 47.19 -18.46 -25.91
N LYS A 263 48.04 -17.61 -26.49
CA LYS A 263 49.43 -17.92 -26.82
C LYS A 263 50.22 -18.26 -25.57
N GLY A 264 50.99 -19.35 -25.61
CA GLY A 264 52.05 -19.61 -24.64
C GLY A 264 53.19 -18.59 -24.72
N LYS A 265 54.01 -18.53 -23.67
CA LYS A 265 55.27 -17.78 -23.64
C LYS A 265 56.27 -18.37 -24.64
N SER A 266 56.89 -17.53 -25.46
CA SER A 266 57.96 -17.96 -26.37
C SER A 266 59.19 -18.43 -25.57
N SER A 267 59.81 -19.54 -25.99
CA SER A 267 60.98 -20.14 -25.35
C SER A 267 62.32 -19.50 -25.74
N SER A 268 62.33 -18.59 -26.73
CA SER A 268 63.55 -17.97 -27.26
C SER A 268 63.65 -16.49 -26.88
N GLY A 269 64.53 -16.20 -25.91
CA GLY A 269 65.11 -14.87 -25.69
C GLY A 269 64.53 -14.10 -24.51
N THR A 270 65.33 -13.99 -23.43
CA THR A 270 65.17 -13.08 -22.27
C THR A 270 63.76 -12.98 -21.70
N ASN A 271 63.52 -13.59 -20.53
CA ASN A 271 62.38 -13.31 -19.65
C ASN A 271 62.01 -11.83 -19.69
N GLY A 272 61.04 -11.46 -20.53
CA GLY A 272 60.59 -10.08 -20.62
C GLY A 272 59.95 -9.76 -19.28
N ALA A 273 60.61 -8.88 -18.51
CA ALA A 273 60.24 -8.49 -17.15
C ALA A 273 58.77 -8.00 -16.98
N ASN A 274 58.04 -7.86 -18.08
CA ASN A 274 56.68 -7.33 -18.16
C ASN A 274 55.61 -8.33 -18.64
N THR A 275 55.94 -9.63 -18.82
CA THR A 275 54.91 -10.61 -19.22
C THR A 275 54.01 -10.95 -18.03
N PRO A 276 52.68 -10.81 -18.14
CA PRO A 276 51.76 -11.16 -17.07
C PRO A 276 51.98 -12.58 -16.52
N SER A 277 51.81 -12.73 -15.21
CA SER A 277 52.09 -13.97 -14.46
C SER A 277 51.18 -15.13 -14.86
N TRP A 278 49.98 -14.81 -15.34
CA TRP A 278 48.97 -15.78 -15.76
C TRP A 278 49.31 -16.52 -17.05
N GLN A 279 50.20 -15.96 -17.87
CA GLN A 279 50.60 -16.57 -19.13
C GLN A 279 51.64 -17.66 -18.87
N THR A 280 51.35 -18.91 -19.24
CA THR A 280 52.27 -20.04 -19.11
C THR A 280 53.04 -20.32 -20.41
N SER A 281 53.94 -21.30 -20.43
CA SER A 281 54.66 -21.72 -21.65
C SER A 281 53.77 -22.46 -22.66
N ALA A 282 52.66 -23.05 -22.20
CA ALA A 282 51.70 -23.74 -23.05
C ALA A 282 50.54 -22.82 -23.45
N ASN A 283 49.85 -23.17 -24.55
CA ASN A 283 48.61 -22.49 -24.90
C ASN A 283 47.53 -22.83 -23.85
N GLN A 284 46.75 -21.83 -23.46
CA GLN A 284 45.69 -21.98 -22.45
C GLN A 284 44.33 -21.58 -23.02
N ASN A 285 43.26 -22.24 -22.59
CA ASN A 285 41.92 -21.81 -22.96
C ASN A 285 41.54 -20.55 -22.16
N SER A 286 41.10 -19.49 -22.86
CA SER A 286 40.78 -18.21 -22.20
C SER A 286 39.66 -18.31 -21.17
N CYS A 287 38.62 -19.12 -21.40
CA CYS A 287 37.54 -19.32 -20.43
C CYS A 287 37.99 -20.11 -19.19
N SER A 288 39.00 -20.97 -19.33
CA SER A 288 39.58 -21.66 -18.16
C SER A 288 40.43 -20.72 -17.30
N VAL A 289 41.14 -19.77 -17.92
CA VAL A 289 42.00 -18.82 -17.20
C VAL A 289 41.21 -17.64 -16.64
N PHE A 290 40.26 -17.10 -17.42
CA PHE A 290 39.56 -15.86 -17.15
C PHE A 290 38.04 -16.03 -17.00
N GLY A 291 37.55 -17.24 -16.75
CA GLY A 291 36.11 -17.52 -16.68
C GLY A 291 35.40 -16.68 -15.61
N THR A 292 36.03 -16.47 -14.45
CA THR A 292 35.51 -15.63 -13.38
C THR A 292 35.45 -14.16 -13.80
N GLU A 293 36.50 -13.65 -14.42
CA GLU A 293 36.59 -12.27 -14.91
C GLU A 293 35.59 -12.01 -16.04
N PHE A 294 35.43 -12.98 -16.94
CA PHE A 294 34.46 -12.89 -18.00
C PHE A 294 33.02 -12.85 -17.45
N SER A 295 32.70 -13.74 -16.51
CA SER A 295 31.39 -13.73 -15.84
C SER A 295 31.17 -12.43 -15.06
N ALA A 296 32.16 -11.97 -14.30
CA ALA A 296 32.05 -10.74 -13.52
C ALA A 296 31.78 -9.53 -14.41
N ILE A 297 32.52 -9.37 -15.52
CA ILE A 297 32.30 -8.26 -16.46
C ILE A 297 30.95 -8.40 -17.17
N SER A 298 30.54 -9.60 -17.55
CA SER A 298 29.21 -9.84 -18.10
C SER A 298 28.10 -9.43 -17.12
N ASP A 299 28.25 -9.78 -15.83
CA ASP A 299 27.30 -9.39 -14.79
C ASP A 299 27.28 -7.88 -14.57
N MET A 300 28.45 -7.22 -14.58
CA MET A 300 28.57 -5.76 -14.51
C MET A 300 27.85 -5.07 -15.69
N ILE A 301 28.02 -5.57 -16.92
CA ILE A 301 27.36 -5.02 -18.11
C ILE A 301 25.85 -5.21 -18.00
N SER A 302 25.38 -6.40 -17.62
CA SER A 302 23.95 -6.69 -17.42
C SER A 302 23.33 -5.77 -16.35
N ASN A 303 23.99 -5.63 -15.20
CA ASN A 303 23.54 -4.75 -14.12
C ASN A 303 23.54 -3.27 -14.56
N ALA A 304 24.55 -2.83 -15.31
CA ALA A 304 24.60 -1.49 -15.88
C ALA A 304 23.48 -1.25 -16.92
N GLN A 305 23.14 -2.24 -17.74
CA GLN A 305 22.00 -2.15 -18.67
C GLN A 305 20.68 -1.98 -17.90
N ASN A 306 20.48 -2.71 -16.81
CA ASN A 306 19.31 -2.56 -15.94
C ASN A 306 19.27 -1.16 -15.29
N ILE A 307 20.41 -0.61 -14.86
CA ILE A 307 20.52 0.77 -14.36
C ILE A 307 20.06 1.77 -15.43
N VAL A 308 20.54 1.62 -16.67
CA VAL A 308 20.17 2.50 -17.79
C VAL A 308 18.67 2.42 -18.07
N GLN A 309 18.08 1.23 -18.03
CA GLN A 309 16.63 1.06 -18.22
C GLN A 309 15.81 1.74 -17.12
N GLU A 310 16.16 1.53 -15.85
CA GLU A 310 15.46 2.17 -14.72
C GLU A 310 15.58 3.69 -14.76
N THR A 311 16.77 4.22 -15.09
CA THR A 311 17.00 5.67 -15.20
C THR A 311 16.26 6.31 -16.37
N GLN A 312 16.10 5.62 -17.51
CA GLN A 312 15.26 6.07 -18.62
C GLN A 312 13.78 6.12 -18.24
N GLN A 313 13.29 5.14 -17.48
CA GLN A 313 11.91 5.14 -16.96
C GLN A 313 11.68 6.30 -15.97
N LEU A 314 12.65 6.56 -15.09
CA LEU A 314 12.61 7.69 -14.17
C LEU A 314 12.58 9.04 -14.90
N ASN A 315 13.39 9.20 -15.96
CA ASN A 315 13.45 10.43 -16.75
C ASN A 315 12.13 10.74 -17.47
N THR A 316 11.43 9.71 -17.96
CA THR A 316 10.16 9.87 -18.70
C THR A 316 8.94 10.04 -17.78
N THR A 317 9.11 9.87 -16.47
CA THR A 317 8.03 9.92 -15.47
C THR A 317 8.31 10.93 -14.35
N PRO A 318 8.55 12.22 -14.66
CA PRO A 318 8.78 13.23 -13.62
C PRO A 318 7.51 13.44 -12.78
N LEU A 319 7.70 13.51 -11.46
CA LEU A 319 6.60 13.71 -10.52
C LEU A 319 6.18 15.19 -10.53
N LYS A 320 4.88 15.45 -10.65
CA LYS A 320 4.32 16.80 -10.60
C LYS A 320 3.87 17.14 -9.18
N SER A 321 4.33 18.27 -8.67
CA SER A 321 3.90 18.80 -7.37
C SER A 321 2.41 19.15 -7.37
N ILE A 322 1.80 19.07 -6.19
CA ILE A 322 0.41 19.41 -5.94
C ILE A 322 0.26 20.95 -6.02
N ALA A 323 -0.46 21.44 -7.03
CA ALA A 323 -0.62 22.86 -7.32
C ALA A 323 -1.61 23.61 -6.41
N GLN A 324 -2.57 22.92 -5.78
CA GLN A 324 -3.55 23.51 -4.85
C GLN A 324 -3.59 22.75 -3.51
N PRO A 325 -2.66 23.04 -2.59
CA PRO A 325 -2.54 22.34 -1.30
C PRO A 325 -3.81 22.40 -0.44
N HIS A 326 -4.51 23.54 -0.44
CA HIS A 326 -5.70 23.77 0.39
C HIS A 326 -6.93 22.92 0.00
N ASN A 327 -6.97 22.40 -1.23
CA ASN A 327 -8.05 21.55 -1.74
C ASN A 327 -7.59 20.10 -1.96
N PHE A 328 -6.41 19.72 -1.47
CA PHE A 328 -5.86 18.39 -1.71
C PHE A 328 -6.63 17.32 -0.92
N ASN A 329 -7.31 16.42 -1.64
CA ASN A 329 -8.02 15.30 -1.05
C ASN A 329 -7.16 14.03 -1.18
N LEU A 330 -6.62 13.53 -0.07
CA LEU A 330 -5.82 12.29 0.00
C LEU A 330 -6.55 11.04 -0.54
N ASN A 331 -7.89 11.05 -0.56
CA ASN A 331 -8.74 9.93 -1.01
C ASN A 331 -9.23 10.05 -2.46
N SER A 332 -8.69 10.98 -3.24
CA SER A 332 -9.08 11.14 -4.64
C SER A 332 -8.37 10.11 -5.54
N PRO A 333 -8.99 9.69 -6.67
CA PRO A 333 -8.31 8.84 -7.67
C PRO A 333 -6.97 9.42 -8.15
N ASN A 334 -6.89 10.75 -8.29
CA ASN A 334 -5.68 11.46 -8.72
C ASN A 334 -4.56 11.35 -7.66
N SER A 335 -4.90 11.39 -6.38
CA SER A 335 -3.95 11.26 -5.26
C SER A 335 -3.40 9.83 -5.17
N VAL A 336 -4.24 8.83 -5.43
CA VAL A 336 -3.80 7.42 -5.51
C VAL A 336 -2.88 7.21 -6.69
N ALA A 337 -3.19 7.77 -7.87
CA ALA A 337 -2.32 7.68 -9.05
C ALA A 337 -0.97 8.39 -8.83
N LEU A 338 -0.97 9.55 -8.16
CA LEU A 338 0.25 10.24 -7.75
C LEU A 338 1.06 9.38 -6.78
N ALA A 339 0.43 8.79 -5.77
CA ALA A 339 1.10 7.91 -4.81
C ALA A 339 1.68 6.66 -5.48
N GLN A 340 0.96 6.03 -6.42
CA GLN A 340 1.51 4.93 -7.22
C GLN A 340 2.74 5.35 -8.02
N SER A 341 2.71 6.56 -8.61
CA SER A 341 3.84 7.11 -9.34
C SER A 341 5.04 7.40 -8.42
N MET A 342 4.80 7.96 -7.24
CA MET A 342 5.82 8.19 -6.21
C MET A 342 6.44 6.86 -5.74
N LEU A 343 5.61 5.84 -5.48
CA LEU A 343 6.06 4.52 -5.07
C LEU A 343 6.97 3.90 -6.12
N LYS A 344 6.52 3.88 -7.38
CA LYS A 344 7.32 3.36 -8.49
C LYS A 344 8.65 4.11 -8.63
N ASN A 345 8.62 5.44 -8.54
CA ASN A 345 9.82 6.28 -8.63
C ASN A 345 10.82 5.97 -7.49
N ALA A 346 10.36 5.89 -6.24
CA ALA A 346 11.18 5.54 -5.09
C ALA A 346 11.80 4.14 -5.23
N GLN A 347 11.01 3.15 -5.66
CA GLN A 347 11.47 1.77 -5.88
C GLN A 347 12.52 1.69 -6.99
N SER A 348 12.32 2.39 -8.10
CA SER A 348 13.32 2.48 -9.18
C SER A 348 14.62 3.12 -8.69
N GLN A 349 14.58 4.18 -7.89
CA GLN A 349 15.81 4.77 -7.31
C GLN A 349 16.54 3.80 -6.37
N ALA A 350 15.80 3.07 -5.53
CA ALA A 350 16.39 2.05 -4.65
C ALA A 350 17.00 0.89 -5.45
N ALA A 351 16.33 0.45 -6.53
CA ALA A 351 16.83 -0.56 -7.44
C ALA A 351 18.13 -0.11 -8.14
N VAL A 352 18.18 1.12 -8.64
CA VAL A 352 19.38 1.71 -9.26
C VAL A 352 20.56 1.70 -8.27
N LEU A 353 20.35 2.15 -7.03
CA LEU A 353 21.41 2.13 -6.00
C LEU A 353 21.87 0.70 -5.69
N LYS A 354 20.94 -0.25 -5.59
CA LYS A 354 21.26 -1.66 -5.35
C LYS A 354 22.11 -2.23 -6.49
N LEU A 355 21.72 -1.98 -7.74
CA LEU A 355 22.46 -2.42 -8.91
C LEU A 355 23.83 -1.76 -9.01
N ALA A 356 23.94 -0.46 -8.70
CA ALA A 356 25.22 0.25 -8.70
C ALA A 356 26.22 -0.33 -7.67
N ASN A 357 25.74 -0.68 -6.47
CA ASN A 357 26.54 -1.41 -5.50
C ASN A 357 26.91 -2.81 -6.00
N GLN A 358 25.98 -3.50 -6.65
CA GLN A 358 26.24 -4.82 -7.22
C GLN A 358 27.33 -4.77 -8.30
N VAL A 359 27.35 -3.75 -9.17
CA VAL A 359 28.43 -3.56 -10.16
C VAL A 359 29.81 -3.41 -9.48
N GLY A 360 29.89 -2.67 -8.37
CA GLY A 360 31.12 -2.58 -7.57
C GLY A 360 31.52 -3.93 -6.96
N ASN A 361 30.56 -4.69 -6.44
CA ASN A 361 30.80 -6.04 -5.91
C ASN A 361 31.24 -7.03 -6.99
N ASP A 362 30.65 -6.94 -8.18
CA ASP A 362 31.03 -7.76 -9.33
C ASP A 362 32.46 -7.43 -9.77
N PHE A 363 32.84 -6.15 -9.76
CA PHE A 363 34.22 -5.75 -10.00
C PHE A 363 35.20 -6.37 -8.99
N ASN A 364 34.83 -6.43 -7.69
CA ASN A 364 35.67 -7.03 -6.67
C ASN A 364 35.96 -8.54 -6.91
N ARG A 365 35.11 -9.25 -7.67
CA ARG A 365 35.39 -10.63 -8.11
C ARG A 365 36.58 -10.67 -9.08
N ILE A 366 36.81 -9.62 -9.86
CA ILE A 366 37.98 -9.46 -10.73
C ILE A 366 39.22 -9.12 -9.89
N SER A 367 39.07 -8.24 -8.90
CA SER A 367 40.15 -7.87 -7.96
C SER A 367 40.57 -8.99 -7.01
N THR A 368 39.95 -10.17 -7.08
CA THR A 368 40.40 -11.40 -6.41
C THR A 368 40.88 -12.48 -7.40
N GLY A 369 40.68 -12.25 -8.69
CA GLY A 369 41.05 -13.15 -9.78
C GLY A 369 42.46 -12.96 -10.31
N VAL A 370 42.70 -13.58 -11.45
CA VAL A 370 43.95 -13.63 -12.20
C VAL A 370 44.37 -12.24 -12.70
N LEU A 371 43.40 -11.38 -13.01
CA LEU A 371 43.65 -10.03 -13.56
C LEU A 371 43.76 -8.92 -12.51
N LYS A 372 43.66 -9.23 -11.21
CA LYS A 372 43.64 -8.25 -10.10
C LYS A 372 44.59 -7.06 -10.30
N ASN A 373 45.88 -7.32 -10.42
CA ASN A 373 46.89 -6.26 -10.51
C ASN A 373 47.03 -5.70 -11.93
N TYR A 374 46.52 -6.40 -12.94
CA TYR A 374 46.68 -6.02 -14.34
C TYR A 374 45.59 -5.05 -14.78
N ILE A 375 44.33 -5.32 -14.44
CA ILE A 375 43.18 -4.55 -14.95
C ILE A 375 43.12 -3.11 -14.40
N GLU A 376 43.66 -2.89 -13.20
CA GLU A 376 43.67 -1.59 -12.53
C GLU A 376 44.87 -0.72 -12.91
N GLU A 377 45.94 -1.32 -13.46
CA GLU A 377 47.20 -0.64 -13.73
C GLU A 377 47.30 -0.12 -15.17
N CYS A 378 48.24 0.81 -15.37
CA CYS A 378 48.72 1.19 -16.69
C CYS A 378 50.24 1.36 -16.67
N ASN A 379 50.89 1.13 -17.80
CA ASN A 379 52.34 1.33 -17.93
C ASN A 379 52.65 2.83 -17.97
N ALA A 380 53.80 3.25 -17.42
CA ALA A 380 54.16 4.66 -17.24
C ALA A 380 54.16 5.50 -18.54
N ASN A 381 54.39 4.85 -19.70
CA ASN A 381 54.38 5.48 -21.02
C ASN A 381 53.10 5.19 -21.83
N ALA A 382 52.08 4.60 -21.20
CA ALA A 382 50.78 4.32 -21.79
C ALA A 382 49.72 5.25 -21.17
N SER A 383 48.72 5.63 -21.97
CA SER A 383 47.61 6.49 -21.55
C SER A 383 46.30 5.70 -21.54
N SER A 384 45.36 6.07 -20.67
CA SER A 384 43.98 5.56 -20.76
C SER A 384 43.19 6.11 -21.94
N GLU A 385 43.74 7.10 -22.65
CA GLU A 385 43.09 7.80 -23.75
C GLU A 385 43.53 7.29 -25.14
N SER A 386 44.56 6.45 -25.22
CA SER A 386 45.09 5.94 -26.49
C SER A 386 45.89 4.65 -26.32
N VAL A 387 45.73 3.72 -27.27
CA VAL A 387 46.52 2.49 -27.32
C VAL A 387 47.94 2.79 -27.82
N SER A 388 48.94 2.31 -27.09
CA SER A 388 50.35 2.37 -27.48
C SER A 388 50.99 0.98 -27.49
N ASN A 389 52.22 0.90 -27.95
CA ASN A 389 53.04 -0.32 -27.91
C ASN A 389 53.30 -0.84 -26.48
N ASN A 390 52.99 -0.06 -25.44
CA ASN A 390 53.11 -0.44 -24.04
C ASN A 390 51.76 -0.65 -23.36
N THR A 391 50.64 -0.69 -24.07
CA THR A 391 49.32 -0.91 -23.44
C THR A 391 49.09 -2.39 -23.07
N TRP A 392 49.69 -3.33 -23.81
CA TRP A 392 49.45 -4.76 -23.65
C TRP A 392 49.77 -5.29 -22.25
N GLY A 393 48.96 -6.25 -21.78
CA GLY A 393 49.18 -6.95 -20.51
C GLY A 393 48.69 -6.20 -19.27
N LYS A 394 48.17 -4.97 -19.43
CA LYS A 394 47.56 -4.16 -18.36
C LYS A 394 46.28 -3.51 -18.86
N GLY A 395 45.45 -3.06 -17.93
CA GLY A 395 44.11 -2.54 -18.22
C GLY A 395 44.12 -1.18 -18.89
N CYS A 396 44.93 -0.22 -18.44
CA CYS A 396 45.02 1.13 -19.03
C CYS A 396 43.65 1.76 -19.37
N ALA A 397 42.67 1.63 -18.47
CA ALA A 397 41.32 2.16 -18.69
C ALA A 397 40.85 3.10 -17.56
N GLY A 398 41.67 3.30 -16.52
CA GLY A 398 41.32 4.15 -15.37
C GLY A 398 40.28 3.52 -14.43
N VAL A 399 40.26 2.19 -14.34
CA VAL A 399 39.25 1.42 -13.62
C VAL A 399 39.27 1.72 -12.12
N LYS A 400 40.46 1.81 -11.52
CA LYS A 400 40.63 2.09 -10.09
C LYS A 400 40.04 3.43 -9.68
N GLN A 401 40.30 4.48 -10.49
CA GLN A 401 39.74 5.82 -10.25
C GLN A 401 38.22 5.79 -10.31
N THR A 402 37.65 5.13 -11.33
CA THR A 402 36.19 5.00 -11.48
C THR A 402 35.56 4.17 -10.37
N LEU A 403 36.22 3.12 -9.87
CA LEU A 403 35.75 2.37 -8.71
C LEU A 403 35.66 3.26 -7.46
N THR A 404 36.69 4.05 -7.18
CA THR A 404 36.67 4.99 -6.05
C THR A 404 35.57 6.06 -6.21
N SER A 405 35.36 6.57 -7.43
CA SER A 405 34.25 7.49 -7.73
C SER A 405 32.87 6.83 -7.55
N LEU A 406 32.72 5.55 -7.91
CA LEU A 406 31.51 4.77 -7.66
C LEU A 406 31.25 4.58 -6.17
N GLU A 407 32.26 4.17 -5.40
CA GLU A 407 32.14 4.00 -3.95
C GLU A 407 31.75 5.31 -3.26
N SER A 408 32.39 6.42 -3.65
CA SER A 408 32.05 7.76 -3.13
C SER A 408 30.63 8.19 -3.51
N SER A 409 30.21 7.94 -4.76
CA SER A 409 28.86 8.23 -5.23
C SER A 409 27.79 7.37 -4.54
N ASN A 410 28.07 6.09 -4.31
CA ASN A 410 27.20 5.17 -3.57
C ASN A 410 27.06 5.62 -2.12
N ALA A 411 28.18 5.97 -1.46
CA ALA A 411 28.15 6.49 -0.09
C ALA A 411 27.38 7.81 0.01
N SER A 412 27.61 8.73 -0.92
CA SER A 412 26.85 9.99 -1.00
C SER A 412 25.36 9.70 -1.16
N PHE A 413 24.96 8.94 -2.19
CA PHE A 413 23.56 8.64 -2.51
C PHE A 413 22.86 7.82 -1.41
N SER A 414 23.61 6.97 -0.67
CA SER A 414 23.08 6.22 0.46
C SER A 414 22.55 7.12 1.58
N SER A 415 23.09 8.34 1.72
CA SER A 415 22.60 9.34 2.68
C SER A 415 21.20 9.87 2.33
N GLN A 416 20.73 9.66 1.09
CA GLN A 416 19.37 10.00 0.63
C GLN A 416 18.37 8.83 0.80
N THR A 417 18.84 7.65 1.22
CA THR A 417 17.98 6.47 1.45
C THR A 417 16.86 6.72 2.46
N PRO A 418 17.08 7.44 3.59
CA PRO A 418 15.99 7.78 4.51
C PRO A 418 14.83 8.53 3.84
N GLN A 419 15.13 9.48 2.94
CA GLN A 419 14.13 10.26 2.20
C GLN A 419 13.38 9.38 1.18
N ILE A 420 14.08 8.45 0.52
CA ILE A 420 13.46 7.48 -0.41
C ILE A 420 12.52 6.54 0.35
N ASN A 421 12.97 5.98 1.48
CA ASN A 421 12.17 5.09 2.32
C ASN A 421 10.94 5.81 2.91
N GLN A 422 11.09 7.08 3.28
CA GLN A 422 9.99 7.91 3.73
C GLN A 422 8.96 8.11 2.61
N ALA A 423 9.40 8.45 1.40
CA ALA A 423 8.52 8.61 0.25
C ALA A 423 7.79 7.30 -0.11
N GLU A 424 8.49 6.16 -0.07
CA GLU A 424 7.91 4.84 -0.26
C GLU A 424 6.86 4.52 0.82
N THR A 425 7.14 4.82 2.09
CA THR A 425 6.20 4.60 3.20
C THR A 425 4.93 5.43 3.00
N ILE A 426 5.08 6.74 2.72
CA ILE A 426 3.95 7.64 2.46
C ILE A 426 3.11 7.11 1.29
N ALA A 427 3.77 6.76 0.18
CA ALA A 427 3.10 6.29 -1.02
C ALA A 427 2.37 4.95 -0.79
N ASN A 428 3.02 3.98 -0.14
CA ASN A 428 2.43 2.69 0.18
C ASN A 428 1.19 2.82 1.08
N THR A 429 1.25 3.67 2.11
CA THR A 429 0.09 3.90 2.98
C THR A 429 -1.07 4.50 2.19
N ILE A 430 -0.83 5.45 1.28
CA ILE A 430 -1.88 6.01 0.43
C ILE A 430 -2.46 4.97 -0.54
N VAL A 431 -1.63 4.16 -1.18
CA VAL A 431 -2.10 3.17 -2.17
C VAL A 431 -2.86 2.01 -1.53
N GLN A 432 -2.31 1.42 -0.47
CA GLN A 432 -2.89 0.21 0.13
C GLN A 432 -4.09 0.54 1.01
N GLU A 433 -3.97 1.52 1.89
CA GLU A 433 -4.96 1.77 2.93
C GLU A 433 -6.00 2.81 2.49
N LEU A 434 -5.59 3.90 1.83
CA LEU A 434 -6.52 4.97 1.41
C LEU A 434 -7.19 4.69 0.05
N GLY A 435 -6.49 4.07 -0.91
CA GLY A 435 -7.03 3.77 -2.24
C GLY A 435 -8.24 2.83 -2.24
N HIS A 436 -8.29 1.93 -1.26
CA HIS A 436 -9.34 0.92 -1.06
C HIS A 436 -10.42 1.36 -0.05
N ASN A 437 -10.36 2.59 0.46
CA ASN A 437 -11.31 3.10 1.44
C ASN A 437 -12.74 3.13 0.85
N PRO A 438 -13.72 2.38 1.39
CA PRO A 438 -15.11 2.44 0.92
C PRO A 438 -15.87 3.69 1.41
N PHE A 439 -15.33 4.41 2.40
CA PHE A 439 -15.88 5.63 3.00
C PHE A 439 -15.30 6.93 2.39
N LYS A 440 -14.93 6.92 1.10
CA LYS A 440 -14.24 8.03 0.38
C LYS A 440 -14.83 9.43 0.60
N ARG A 441 -16.09 9.54 1.02
CA ARG A 441 -16.82 10.80 1.26
C ARG A 441 -17.21 11.06 2.72
N VAL A 442 -17.08 10.09 3.63
CA VAL A 442 -17.68 10.17 4.97
C VAL A 442 -16.64 10.29 6.10
N GLY A 443 -15.35 10.09 5.79
CA GLY A 443 -14.29 10.15 6.80
C GLY A 443 -14.27 8.94 7.75
N ILE A 444 -13.27 8.87 8.62
CA ILE A 444 -13.05 7.76 9.56
C ILE A 444 -14.09 7.83 10.68
N ILE A 445 -14.76 6.72 10.96
CA ILE A 445 -15.77 6.62 12.02
C ILE A 445 -15.12 6.00 13.27
N SER A 446 -15.11 6.71 14.39
CA SER A 446 -14.70 6.14 15.68
C SER A 446 -15.87 5.45 16.39
N SER A 447 -15.57 4.43 17.20
CA SER A 447 -16.56 3.78 18.07
C SER A 447 -17.06 4.79 19.12
N GLN A 448 -18.37 5.05 19.15
CA GLN A 448 -18.97 6.02 20.07
C GLN A 448 -20.26 5.47 20.68
N THR A 449 -20.50 5.81 21.95
CA THR A 449 -21.75 5.55 22.67
C THR A 449 -22.31 6.89 23.13
N ASN A 450 -23.51 7.24 22.66
CA ASN A 450 -24.19 8.49 23.03
C ASN A 450 -25.56 8.19 23.64
N ASN A 451 -25.90 8.89 24.71
CA ASN A 451 -27.19 8.77 25.39
C ASN A 451 -28.07 9.97 25.06
N GLY A 452 -29.38 9.76 25.00
CA GLY A 452 -30.36 10.84 24.84
C GLY A 452 -31.64 10.56 25.61
N ALA A 453 -32.26 11.64 26.08
CA ALA A 453 -33.56 11.56 26.74
C ALA A 453 -34.66 11.29 25.70
N MET A 454 -35.61 10.44 26.07
CA MET A 454 -36.81 10.13 25.31
C MET A 454 -38.03 10.66 26.07
N ASN A 455 -38.96 11.26 25.34
CA ASN A 455 -40.21 11.79 25.87
C ASN A 455 -41.35 11.36 24.96
N GLY A 456 -42.50 10.97 25.51
CA GLY A 456 -43.55 10.38 24.70
C GLY A 456 -44.92 10.33 25.33
N LEU A 457 -45.89 9.88 24.54
CA LEU A 457 -47.26 9.61 24.94
C LEU A 457 -47.60 8.15 24.67
N GLY A 458 -48.39 7.54 25.56
CA GLY A 458 -48.83 6.15 25.44
C GLY A 458 -50.33 6.03 25.65
N VAL A 459 -50.94 5.10 24.92
CA VAL A 459 -52.35 4.74 25.05
C VAL A 459 -52.45 3.22 25.22
N GLN A 460 -53.30 2.77 26.15
CA GLN A 460 -53.55 1.36 26.39
C GLN A 460 -55.05 1.12 26.52
N VAL A 461 -55.52 0.04 25.90
CA VAL A 461 -56.93 -0.36 25.97
C VAL A 461 -57.00 -1.85 26.24
N GLY A 462 -57.87 -2.26 27.15
CA GLY A 462 -57.96 -3.66 27.50
C GLY A 462 -59.06 -3.98 28.49
N TYR A 463 -58.99 -5.18 29.03
CA TYR A 463 -59.93 -5.70 30.00
C TYR A 463 -59.20 -6.16 31.25
N LYS A 464 -59.76 -5.83 32.43
CA LYS A 464 -59.24 -6.26 33.73
C LYS A 464 -60.27 -7.16 34.42
N GLN A 465 -59.77 -8.24 35.00
CA GLN A 465 -60.57 -9.23 35.72
C GLN A 465 -59.97 -9.47 37.11
N PHE A 466 -60.77 -9.28 38.16
CA PHE A 466 -60.40 -9.57 39.53
C PHE A 466 -60.99 -10.89 40.02
N PHE A 467 -60.25 -11.57 40.88
CA PHE A 467 -60.55 -12.88 41.42
C PHE A 467 -60.69 -12.84 42.94
N GLY A 468 -61.60 -13.68 43.45
CA GLY A 468 -61.90 -13.85 44.86
C GLY A 468 -62.82 -12.76 45.43
N GLU A 469 -63.47 -13.07 46.55
CA GLU A 469 -64.43 -12.18 47.20
C GLU A 469 -63.83 -10.83 47.60
N LYS A 470 -62.52 -10.78 47.88
CA LYS A 470 -61.82 -9.54 48.27
C LYS A 470 -61.17 -8.78 47.10
N LYS A 471 -61.27 -9.30 45.87
CA LYS A 471 -60.68 -8.75 44.64
C LYS A 471 -59.22 -8.27 44.82
N ARG A 472 -58.44 -9.05 45.57
CA ARG A 472 -57.02 -8.75 45.86
C ARG A 472 -56.11 -9.08 44.70
N TRP A 473 -56.49 -10.07 43.91
CA TRP A 473 -55.74 -10.51 42.74
C TRP A 473 -56.55 -10.23 41.49
N GLY A 474 -55.90 -9.75 40.45
CA GLY A 474 -56.51 -9.57 39.15
C GLY A 474 -55.53 -9.84 38.03
N LEU A 475 -56.08 -9.95 36.82
CA LEU A 475 -55.35 -10.15 35.59
C LEU A 475 -55.86 -9.17 34.56
N ARG A 476 -54.95 -8.56 33.82
CA ARG A 476 -55.23 -7.52 32.85
C ARG A 476 -54.62 -7.88 31.51
N TYR A 477 -55.43 -7.89 30.46
CA TYR A 477 -54.98 -8.09 29.09
C TYR A 477 -55.27 -6.85 28.28
N TYR A 478 -54.29 -6.38 27.50
CA TYR A 478 -54.39 -5.08 26.83
C TYR A 478 -53.59 -5.02 25.54
N GLY A 479 -54.09 -4.21 24.62
CA GLY A 479 -53.31 -3.66 23.52
C GLY A 479 -52.75 -2.29 23.94
N PHE A 480 -51.55 -1.96 23.49
CA PHE A 480 -50.97 -0.65 23.73
C PHE A 480 -50.28 -0.09 22.49
N PHE A 481 -50.19 1.23 22.48
CA PHE A 481 -49.53 2.00 21.45
C PHE A 481 -48.84 3.21 22.09
N ASP A 482 -47.52 3.27 21.92
CA ASP A 482 -46.62 4.25 22.52
C ASP A 482 -45.88 5.01 21.42
N TYR A 483 -45.96 6.33 21.46
CA TYR A 483 -45.16 7.24 20.64
C TYR A 483 -44.10 7.90 21.53
N ASN A 484 -42.83 7.86 21.13
CA ASN A 484 -41.74 8.55 21.81
C ASN A 484 -40.91 9.36 20.82
N HIS A 485 -40.55 10.57 21.19
CA HIS A 485 -39.57 11.38 20.51
C HIS A 485 -38.26 11.36 21.30
N ALA A 486 -37.16 11.02 20.63
CA ALA A 486 -35.82 10.95 21.19
C ALA A 486 -34.89 11.92 20.47
N TYR A 487 -34.16 12.73 21.23
CA TYR A 487 -33.11 13.57 20.68
C TYR A 487 -31.75 13.05 21.15
N ILE A 488 -30.97 12.52 20.21
CA ILE A 488 -29.62 12.01 20.47
C ILE A 488 -28.63 12.85 19.67
N LYS A 489 -27.77 13.57 20.40
CA LYS A 489 -26.66 14.32 19.81
C LYS A 489 -25.49 13.36 19.60
N SER A 490 -25.07 13.16 18.36
CA SER A 490 -23.83 12.44 18.04
C SER A 490 -22.99 13.25 17.07
N SER A 491 -21.69 12.99 17.03
CA SER A 491 -20.77 13.63 16.09
C SER A 491 -20.94 13.14 14.63
N PHE A 492 -21.81 12.14 14.40
CA PHE A 492 -22.09 11.58 13.07
C PHE A 492 -23.46 12.01 12.54
N PHE A 493 -24.50 11.97 13.38
CA PHE A 493 -25.86 12.40 13.08
C PHE A 493 -26.48 13.07 14.31
N ASN A 494 -26.99 14.30 14.17
CA ASN A 494 -27.99 14.82 15.09
C ASN A 494 -29.31 14.12 14.79
N SER A 495 -29.67 13.16 15.63
CA SER A 495 -30.77 12.25 15.38
C SER A 495 -31.97 12.66 16.23
N ALA A 496 -32.95 13.29 15.60
CA ALA A 496 -34.32 13.31 16.11
C ALA A 496 -35.00 12.03 15.60
N SER A 497 -35.28 11.11 16.52
CA SER A 497 -35.85 9.80 16.20
C SER A 497 -37.22 9.63 16.83
N ASP A 498 -38.19 9.28 16.01
CA ASP A 498 -39.53 8.90 16.45
C ASP A 498 -39.60 7.39 16.62
N VAL A 499 -39.98 6.95 17.81
CA VAL A 499 -40.07 5.55 18.20
C VAL A 499 -41.50 5.19 18.47
N TRP A 500 -42.01 4.27 17.65
CA TRP A 500 -43.35 3.72 17.75
C TRP A 500 -43.26 2.33 18.35
N THR A 501 -43.89 2.11 19.51
CA THR A 501 -43.97 0.80 20.15
C THR A 501 -45.42 0.38 20.24
N TYR A 502 -45.76 -0.78 19.70
CA TYR A 502 -47.13 -1.27 19.71
C TYR A 502 -47.14 -2.76 19.98
N GLY A 503 -48.17 -3.25 20.66
CA GLY A 503 -48.19 -4.65 21.03
C GLY A 503 -49.35 -5.02 21.94
N VAL A 504 -49.21 -6.22 22.50
CA VAL A 504 -50.17 -6.80 23.44
C VAL A 504 -49.45 -7.24 24.70
N GLY A 505 -50.11 -7.08 25.84
CA GLY A 505 -49.53 -7.38 27.14
C GLY A 505 -50.53 -8.05 28.08
N SER A 506 -49.95 -8.69 29.10
CA SER A 506 -50.68 -9.31 30.19
C SER A 506 -49.99 -8.98 31.51
N ASP A 507 -50.73 -8.38 32.44
CA ASP A 507 -50.22 -8.01 33.77
C ASP A 507 -51.05 -8.66 34.88
N LEU A 508 -50.35 -9.15 35.90
CA LEU A 508 -50.94 -9.52 37.18
C LEU A 508 -51.13 -8.26 38.02
N LEU A 509 -52.32 -8.10 38.58
CA LEU A 509 -52.71 -7.00 39.45
C LEU A 509 -52.81 -7.51 40.89
N PHE A 510 -52.24 -6.76 41.83
CA PHE A 510 -52.31 -7.06 43.25
C PHE A 510 -52.73 -5.82 44.04
N ASN A 511 -53.91 -5.86 44.64
CA ASN A 511 -54.45 -4.77 45.44
C ASN A 511 -54.18 -5.03 46.94
N PHE A 512 -53.30 -4.21 47.55
CA PHE A 512 -52.98 -4.31 48.99
C PHE A 512 -53.90 -3.46 49.86
N ILE A 513 -54.41 -2.34 49.34
CA ILE A 513 -55.52 -1.58 49.92
C ILE A 513 -56.67 -1.63 48.93
N ASN A 514 -57.81 -2.16 49.36
CA ASN A 514 -59.04 -2.14 48.60
C ASN A 514 -60.13 -1.61 49.53
N ASP A 515 -60.89 -0.61 49.07
CA ASP A 515 -62.08 -0.11 49.75
C ASP A 515 -61.82 0.66 51.06
N LYS A 516 -61.00 1.73 50.98
CA LYS A 516 -60.96 2.75 52.05
C LYS A 516 -61.93 3.87 51.69
N ASN A 517 -62.93 4.12 52.55
CA ASN A 517 -63.86 5.23 52.37
C ASN A 517 -63.13 6.56 52.57
N THR A 518 -63.19 7.44 51.57
CA THR A 518 -62.53 8.75 51.62
C THR A 518 -63.48 9.87 51.19
N ASN A 519 -63.48 10.97 51.95
CA ASN A 519 -64.21 12.21 51.61
C ASN A 519 -63.36 13.11 50.69
N PHE A 520 -62.76 12.54 49.64
CA PHE A 520 -62.01 13.31 48.67
C PHE A 520 -63.01 13.95 47.68
N LEU A 521 -63.02 15.28 47.55
CA LEU A 521 -63.93 16.08 46.69
C LEU A 521 -65.43 16.06 47.10
N GLY A 522 -65.76 15.91 48.39
CA GLY A 522 -67.13 16.10 48.89
C GLY A 522 -68.14 15.02 48.47
N LYS A 523 -67.67 13.84 48.05
CA LYS A 523 -68.49 12.66 47.71
C LYS A 523 -67.92 11.41 48.38
N ASN A 524 -68.77 10.45 48.76
CA ASN A 524 -68.36 9.13 49.27
C ASN A 524 -67.67 8.33 48.15
N ASN A 525 -66.34 8.43 48.06
CA ASN A 525 -65.54 7.72 47.06
C ASN A 525 -64.73 6.61 47.73
N GLN A 526 -64.57 5.49 47.02
CA GLN A 526 -63.74 4.37 47.46
C GLN A 526 -62.38 4.41 46.75
N ILE A 527 -61.29 4.28 47.49
CA ILE A 527 -59.93 4.25 46.95
C ILE A 527 -59.32 2.84 47.04
N SER A 528 -58.56 2.46 46.02
CA SER A 528 -57.72 1.26 45.99
C SER A 528 -56.28 1.62 45.64
N PHE A 529 -55.35 0.91 46.27
CA PHE A 529 -53.92 0.95 45.94
C PHE A 529 -53.41 -0.47 45.70
N GLY A 530 -52.61 -0.60 44.65
CA GLY A 530 -52.07 -1.88 44.24
C GLY A 530 -50.73 -1.79 43.53
N LEU A 531 -50.24 -2.95 43.16
CA LEU A 531 -49.09 -3.19 42.31
C LEU A 531 -49.56 -3.90 41.03
N PHE A 532 -48.78 -3.76 39.96
CA PHE A 532 -48.91 -4.61 38.79
C PHE A 532 -47.54 -5.08 38.32
N GLY A 533 -47.50 -6.29 37.76
CA GLY A 533 -46.31 -6.91 37.20
C GLY A 533 -46.68 -7.82 36.04
N GLY A 534 -46.02 -7.68 34.89
CA GLY A 534 -46.43 -8.38 33.68
C GLY A 534 -45.42 -8.39 32.56
N ILE A 535 -45.83 -9.00 31.46
CA ILE A 535 -45.04 -9.16 30.25
C ILE A 535 -45.82 -8.64 29.04
N ALA A 536 -45.11 -8.07 28.07
CA ALA A 536 -45.69 -7.64 26.81
C ALA A 536 -44.82 -8.01 25.62
N LEU A 537 -45.49 -8.40 24.53
CA LEU A 537 -44.88 -8.64 23.23
C LEU A 537 -45.15 -7.41 22.36
N ALA A 538 -44.08 -6.79 21.88
CA ALA A 538 -44.15 -5.52 21.18
C ALA A 538 -43.38 -5.55 19.86
N GLY A 539 -43.94 -4.90 18.84
CA GLY A 539 -43.18 -4.39 17.71
C GLY A 539 -42.65 -3.00 18.06
N THR A 540 -41.38 -2.75 17.75
CA THR A 540 -40.77 -1.41 17.81
C THR A 540 -40.35 -0.98 16.43
N SER A 541 -40.77 0.21 16.03
CA SER A 541 -40.39 0.85 14.77
C SER A 541 -39.67 2.17 15.07
N TRP A 542 -38.45 2.31 14.54
CA TRP A 542 -37.64 3.51 14.71
C TRP A 542 -37.60 4.28 13.39
N LEU A 543 -38.09 5.52 13.40
CA LEU A 543 -38.09 6.42 12.24
C LEU A 543 -37.18 7.60 12.53
N ASN A 544 -36.15 7.76 11.70
CA ASN A 544 -35.17 8.84 11.83
C ASN A 544 -35.53 9.97 10.85
N SER A 545 -35.56 11.23 11.31
CA SER A 545 -35.85 12.39 10.44
C SER A 545 -34.80 12.62 9.35
N GLN A 546 -33.58 12.07 9.48
CA GLN A 546 -32.54 12.11 8.45
C GLN A 546 -32.54 10.89 7.51
N PHE A 547 -33.65 10.14 7.44
CA PHE A 547 -33.81 8.99 6.53
C PHE A 547 -33.44 9.29 5.07
N VAL A 548 -33.60 10.54 4.62
CA VAL A 548 -33.27 10.98 3.26
C VAL A 548 -31.76 10.97 2.99
N ASN A 549 -30.92 11.33 3.96
CA ASN A 549 -29.46 11.27 3.82
C ASN A 549 -28.96 9.82 3.86
N LEU A 550 -29.57 8.97 4.71
CA LEU A 550 -29.27 7.53 4.75
C LEU A 550 -29.71 6.78 3.49
N LYS A 551 -30.84 7.14 2.87
CA LYS A 551 -31.35 6.51 1.64
C LYS A 551 -30.48 6.86 0.41
N THR A 552 -29.89 8.06 0.42
CA THR A 552 -28.92 8.49 -0.59
C THR A 552 -27.62 7.69 -0.47
N ILE A 553 -27.19 7.34 0.75
CA ILE A 553 -26.02 6.50 1.01
C ILE A 553 -26.34 5.00 0.78
N SER A 554 -27.55 4.54 1.11
CA SER A 554 -27.96 3.13 0.97
C SER A 554 -28.11 2.69 -0.47
N ASN A 555 -28.56 3.57 -1.37
CA ASN A 555 -28.66 3.27 -2.80
C ASN A 555 -27.30 3.16 -3.49
N VAL A 556 -26.26 3.82 -2.98
CA VAL A 556 -24.90 3.75 -3.56
C VAL A 556 -24.13 2.53 -3.02
N TYR A 557 -24.46 2.05 -1.81
CA TYR A 557 -23.64 1.04 -1.12
C TYR A 557 -24.38 -0.20 -0.59
N SER A 558 -25.65 -0.45 -0.94
CA SER A 558 -26.38 -1.68 -0.58
C SER A 558 -26.46 -1.96 0.94
N ALA A 559 -26.73 -0.93 1.74
CA ALA A 559 -26.85 -1.08 3.19
C ALA A 559 -28.20 -1.72 3.59
N LYS A 560 -28.18 -2.67 4.53
CA LYS A 560 -29.40 -3.30 5.07
C LYS A 560 -29.95 -2.47 6.22
N VAL A 561 -31.17 -1.95 6.03
CA VAL A 561 -31.91 -1.18 7.05
C VAL A 561 -33.04 -2.04 7.59
N ASN A 562 -33.03 -2.33 8.88
CA ASN A 562 -34.13 -3.03 9.56
C ASN A 562 -34.86 -2.02 10.46
N THR A 563 -35.97 -1.48 9.97
CA THR A 563 -36.74 -0.42 10.65
C THR A 563 -37.67 -0.94 11.74
N ALA A 564 -38.05 -2.22 11.70
CA ALA A 564 -38.98 -2.85 12.64
C ALA A 564 -38.36 -4.09 13.29
N ASN A 565 -38.55 -4.24 14.60
CA ASN A 565 -38.05 -5.39 15.37
C ASN A 565 -39.06 -5.83 16.43
N PHE A 566 -39.04 -7.12 16.75
CA PHE A 566 -39.80 -7.69 17.86
C PHE A 566 -39.05 -7.52 19.18
N GLN A 567 -39.78 -7.17 20.24
CA GLN A 567 -39.24 -6.92 21.56
C GLN A 567 -40.12 -7.54 22.63
N PHE A 568 -39.47 -8.06 23.67
CA PHE A 568 -40.11 -8.52 24.88
C PHE A 568 -39.92 -7.47 25.99
N LEU A 569 -41.02 -7.02 26.58
CA LEU A 569 -41.08 -5.97 27.59
C LEU A 569 -41.53 -6.55 28.93
N PHE A 570 -40.85 -6.16 30.01
CA PHE A 570 -41.33 -6.38 31.37
C PHE A 570 -41.95 -5.09 31.91
N ASN A 571 -43.17 -5.19 32.46
CA ASN A 571 -43.89 -4.07 33.04
C ASN A 571 -43.99 -4.25 34.54
N LEU A 572 -43.66 -3.22 35.32
CA LEU A 572 -43.80 -3.22 36.77
C LEU A 572 -44.26 -1.84 37.24
N GLY A 573 -45.14 -1.76 38.23
CA GLY A 573 -45.54 -0.45 38.74
C GLY A 573 -46.55 -0.45 39.87
N LEU A 574 -46.91 0.76 40.26
CA LEU A 574 -47.88 1.11 41.28
C LEU A 574 -49.16 1.60 40.60
N ARG A 575 -50.31 1.27 41.20
CA ARG A 575 -51.62 1.70 40.72
C ARG A 575 -52.48 2.24 41.84
N THR A 576 -53.27 3.25 41.52
CA THR A 576 -54.29 3.82 42.39
C THR A 576 -55.59 3.90 41.58
N ASN A 577 -56.74 3.54 42.17
CA ASN A 577 -58.03 3.81 41.55
C ASN A 577 -59.00 4.41 42.57
N LEU A 578 -59.84 5.31 42.07
CA LEU A 578 -60.92 5.98 42.76
C LEU A 578 -62.24 5.63 42.04
N ALA A 579 -63.09 4.87 42.72
CA ALA A 579 -64.43 4.54 42.22
C ALA A 579 -65.46 5.58 42.68
N ARG A 580 -66.34 5.98 41.75
CA ARG A 580 -67.53 6.78 42.07
C ARG A 580 -68.71 5.85 42.46
N PRO A 581 -69.65 6.33 43.29
CA PRO A 581 -70.83 5.55 43.65
C PRO A 581 -71.68 5.20 42.40
N LYS A 582 -72.20 3.97 42.35
CA LYS A 582 -73.05 3.47 41.25
C LYS A 582 -74.31 4.33 41.08
N LYS A 583 -74.68 4.64 39.84
CA LYS A 583 -76.01 5.20 39.51
C LYS A 583 -77.05 4.09 39.64
N LYS A 584 -78.27 4.46 40.06
CA LYS A 584 -79.35 3.54 40.46
C LYS A 584 -79.74 2.50 39.39
N ASP A 585 -79.44 2.76 38.12
CA ASP A 585 -79.75 1.88 36.96
C ASP A 585 -78.50 1.32 36.24
N SER A 586 -77.31 1.38 36.84
CA SER A 586 -76.05 0.93 36.20
C SER A 586 -75.42 -0.24 36.95
N HIS A 587 -75.10 -1.33 36.23
CA HIS A 587 -74.37 -2.47 36.80
C HIS A 587 -72.90 -2.16 37.13
N HIS A 588 -72.33 -1.09 36.56
CA HIS A 588 -70.91 -0.73 36.72
C HIS A 588 -70.71 0.69 37.24
N ALA A 589 -69.61 0.89 37.96
CA ALA A 589 -69.18 2.18 38.51
C ALA A 589 -68.04 2.75 37.67
N ALA A 590 -68.16 4.01 37.27
CA ALA A 590 -67.04 4.71 36.63
C ALA A 590 -65.87 4.83 37.61
N GLN A 591 -64.70 4.35 37.17
CA GLN A 591 -63.46 4.32 37.94
C GLN A 591 -62.41 5.20 37.26
N HIS A 592 -61.76 6.03 38.07
CA HIS A 592 -60.65 6.89 37.65
C HIS A 592 -59.40 6.50 38.42
N GLY A 593 -58.29 6.26 37.76
CA GLY A 593 -57.06 5.81 38.39
C GLY A 593 -55.82 6.49 37.85
N MET A 594 -54.72 6.33 38.59
CA MET A 594 -53.39 6.72 38.17
C MET A 594 -52.44 5.53 38.30
N GLU A 595 -51.61 5.32 37.29
CA GLU A 595 -50.60 4.26 37.28
C GLU A 595 -49.22 4.86 37.04
N LEU A 596 -48.28 4.54 37.92
CA LEU A 596 -46.86 4.87 37.77
C LEU A 596 -46.11 3.57 37.53
N GLY A 597 -45.55 3.40 36.33
CA GLY A 597 -44.90 2.15 35.94
C GLY A 597 -43.57 2.34 35.24
N VAL A 598 -42.82 1.26 35.16
CA VAL A 598 -41.57 1.13 34.42
C VAL A 598 -41.73 0.01 33.39
N LYS A 599 -41.36 0.29 32.14
CA LYS A 599 -41.20 -0.70 31.07
C LYS A 599 -39.72 -0.97 30.83
N ILE A 600 -39.32 -2.23 30.93
CA ILE A 600 -37.94 -2.70 30.74
C ILE A 600 -37.87 -3.57 29.47
N PRO A 601 -37.27 -3.07 28.38
CA PRO A 601 -37.01 -3.86 27.18
C PRO A 601 -35.82 -4.81 27.35
N THR A 602 -35.94 -6.03 26.80
CA THR A 602 -34.95 -7.11 27.01
C THR A 602 -34.08 -7.44 25.80
N ILE A 603 -34.48 -7.07 24.60
CA ILE A 603 -33.79 -7.41 23.34
C ILE A 603 -33.15 -6.15 22.73
N ASN A 604 -31.86 -6.24 22.40
CA ASN A 604 -31.10 -5.19 21.71
C ASN A 604 -31.52 -5.12 20.23
N THR A 605 -31.70 -3.90 19.72
CA THR A 605 -32.26 -3.67 18.39
C THR A 605 -31.16 -3.20 17.41
N ASN A 606 -30.87 -4.01 16.39
CA ASN A 606 -29.91 -3.66 15.34
C ASN A 606 -30.64 -2.85 14.26
N TYR A 607 -30.29 -1.57 14.10
CA TYR A 607 -31.00 -0.65 13.20
C TYR A 607 -30.33 -0.54 11.82
N TYR A 608 -28.99 -0.60 11.77
CA TYR A 608 -28.24 -0.49 10.52
C TYR A 608 -27.00 -1.39 10.54
N SER A 609 -26.73 -2.07 9.43
CA SER A 609 -25.50 -2.86 9.23
C SER A 609 -24.91 -2.58 7.85
N PHE A 610 -23.63 -2.22 7.82
CA PHE A 610 -22.89 -1.95 6.59
C PHE A 610 -21.41 -2.36 6.77
N LEU A 611 -20.87 -3.20 5.88
CA LEU A 611 -19.48 -3.68 5.92
C LEU A 611 -19.00 -4.08 7.34
N ASP A 612 -19.78 -4.91 8.04
CA ASP A 612 -19.56 -5.36 9.42
C ASP A 612 -19.58 -4.28 10.52
N THR A 613 -19.67 -2.99 10.18
CA THR A 613 -20.01 -1.93 11.13
C THR A 613 -21.51 -1.95 11.44
N LYS A 614 -21.85 -1.83 12.73
CA LYS A 614 -23.24 -1.91 13.22
C LYS A 614 -23.61 -0.65 13.97
N LEU A 615 -24.74 -0.04 13.59
CA LEU A 615 -25.42 1.00 14.38
C LEU A 615 -26.55 0.33 15.16
N GLU A 616 -26.39 0.27 16.47
CA GLU A 616 -27.33 -0.33 17.41
C GLU A 616 -28.05 0.80 18.18
N TYR A 617 -29.38 0.77 18.24
CA TYR A 617 -30.15 1.61 19.14
C TYR A 617 -30.74 0.74 20.25
N ARG A 618 -30.67 1.22 21.49
CA ARG A 618 -31.24 0.54 22.65
C ARG A 618 -32.01 1.52 23.52
N ARG A 619 -33.31 1.26 23.72
CA ARG A 619 -34.06 1.85 24.83
C ARG A 619 -33.64 1.12 26.11
N LEU A 620 -33.19 1.81 27.15
CA LEU A 620 -32.71 1.17 28.38
C LEU A 620 -33.87 0.87 29.34
N TYR A 621 -34.74 1.85 29.55
CA TYR A 621 -35.94 1.76 30.38
C TYR A 621 -36.89 2.90 29.99
N SER A 622 -38.15 2.80 30.39
CA SER A 622 -39.08 3.93 30.34
C SER A 622 -40.00 3.95 31.53
N VAL A 623 -40.07 5.10 32.19
CA VAL A 623 -41.00 5.39 33.28
C VAL A 623 -42.21 6.08 32.69
N TYR A 624 -43.41 5.66 33.05
CA TYR A 624 -44.65 6.27 32.57
C TYR A 624 -45.61 6.59 33.72
N LEU A 625 -46.35 7.68 33.54
CA LEU A 625 -47.45 8.07 34.40
C LEU A 625 -48.73 8.12 33.55
N ASN A 626 -49.65 7.21 33.86
CA ASN A 626 -50.89 7.06 33.13
C ASN A 626 -52.09 7.47 33.98
N TYR A 627 -53.06 8.07 33.31
CA TYR A 627 -54.43 8.22 33.80
C TYR A 627 -55.29 7.08 33.23
N VAL A 628 -55.98 6.36 34.12
CA VAL A 628 -56.80 5.20 33.77
C VAL A 628 -58.27 5.55 33.97
N PHE A 629 -59.08 5.28 32.96
CA PHE A 629 -60.53 5.28 33.05
C PHE A 629 -61.03 3.87 32.84
N ALA A 630 -61.86 3.36 33.75
CA ALA A 630 -62.48 2.04 33.61
C ALA A 630 -64.00 2.12 33.81
N TYR A 631 -64.72 1.32 33.03
CA TYR A 631 -66.18 1.23 33.03
C TYR A 631 -66.64 -0.22 33.00
#